data_AF-A0AAW6E6R9-F1
#
_entry.id   AF-A0AAW6E6R9-F1
#
_cell.length_a   1.000
_cell.length_b   1.000
_cell.length_c   1.000
_cell.angle_alpha   90.00
_cell.angle_beta   90.00
_cell.angle_gamma   90.00
#
_symmetry.space_group_name_H-M   'P 1'
#
loop_
_entity.id
_entity.type
_entity.pdbx_description
1 polymer ?
#
loop_
_entity_poly.entity_id
_entity_poly.type
_entity_poly.pdbx_seq_one_letter_code
_entity_poly.pdbx_strand_id
1 'polypeptide(L)'
;MKNQSNAKMYITIGIILMLVVGFIAYKNVTKIQNYKENGKEIECTVVSVIQGRKGKQSVEAAYYDEAGNLITADVIRNQKTYVGEEFIGMVVPENPEEIYCMPSESTQKIVYCVFGIFGLIGVILIICGVVSAVKHRKVYY
;
A
#
# COMPACT_ATOMS: atom_id res chain seq x y z
N MET A 1 26.78 -15.89 -29.00
CA MET A 1 26.77 -15.90 -27.50
C MET A 1 25.91 -14.79 -26.86
N LYS A 2 24.78 -14.34 -27.46
CA LYS A 2 24.00 -13.18 -26.93
C LYS A 2 22.77 -13.57 -26.08
N ASN A 3 22.27 -14.80 -26.19
CA ASN A 3 20.97 -15.20 -25.61
C ASN A 3 21.03 -15.75 -24.17
N GLN A 4 22.18 -16.20 -23.69
CA GLN A 4 22.31 -16.74 -22.32
C GLN A 4 22.21 -15.63 -21.25
N SER A 5 22.66 -14.42 -21.58
CA SER A 5 22.56 -13.23 -20.71
C SER A 5 21.10 -12.81 -20.51
N ASN A 6 20.26 -12.94 -21.54
CA ASN A 6 18.88 -12.48 -21.51
C ASN A 6 18.00 -13.38 -20.64
N ALA A 7 18.18 -14.71 -20.68
CA ALA A 7 17.39 -15.65 -19.88
C ALA A 7 17.61 -15.47 -18.36
N LYS A 8 18.86 -15.33 -17.92
CA LYS A 8 19.17 -15.06 -16.50
C LYS A 8 18.59 -13.72 -16.06
N MET A 9 18.69 -12.69 -16.90
CA MET A 9 18.13 -11.36 -16.63
C MET A 9 16.61 -11.40 -16.43
N TYR A 10 15.85 -12.10 -17.29
CA TYR A 10 14.39 -12.22 -17.12
C TYR A 10 13.98 -12.91 -15.82
N ILE A 11 14.70 -13.97 -15.44
CA ILE A 11 14.44 -14.68 -14.18
C ILE A 11 14.73 -13.77 -12.99
N THR A 12 15.88 -13.10 -12.97
CA THR A 12 16.26 -12.20 -11.88
C THR A 12 15.28 -11.03 -11.74
N ILE A 13 14.88 -10.40 -12.84
CA ILE A 13 13.90 -9.31 -12.83
C ILE A 13 12.55 -9.81 -12.32
N GLY A 14 12.09 -10.97 -12.78
CA GLY A 14 10.81 -11.55 -12.33
C GLY A 14 10.79 -11.86 -10.83
N ILE A 15 11.90 -12.38 -10.28
CA ILE A 15 12.04 -12.63 -8.83
C ILE A 15 12.02 -11.31 -8.04
N ILE A 16 12.81 -10.31 -8.47
CA ILE A 16 12.84 -9.00 -7.80
C ILE A 16 11.46 -8.36 -7.81
N LEU A 17 10.75 -8.42 -8.95
CA LEU A 17 9.40 -7.88 -9.07
C LEU A 17 8.43 -8.54 -8.07
N MET A 18 8.46 -9.87 -7.97
CA MET A 18 7.63 -10.63 -7.02
C MET A 18 7.94 -10.27 -5.56
N LEU A 19 9.23 -10.12 -5.21
CA LEU A 19 9.63 -9.73 -3.85
C LEU A 19 9.17 -8.31 -3.50
N VAL A 20 9.34 -7.36 -4.41
CA VAL A 20 8.94 -5.96 -4.19
C VAL A 20 7.42 -5.85 -4.05
N VAL A 21 6.67 -6.48 -4.95
CA VAL A 21 5.19 -6.49 -4.90
C VAL A 21 4.70 -7.17 -3.61
N GLY A 22 5.28 -8.33 -3.26
CA GLY A 22 4.94 -9.05 -2.04
C GLY A 22 5.20 -8.22 -0.78
N PHE A 23 6.34 -7.53 -0.70
CA PHE A 23 6.68 -6.68 0.44
C PHE A 23 5.74 -5.48 0.59
N ILE A 24 5.40 -4.79 -0.51
CA ILE A 24 4.48 -3.65 -0.51
C ILE A 24 3.07 -4.12 -0.14
N ALA A 25 2.61 -5.23 -0.72
CA ALA A 25 1.30 -5.80 -0.40
C ALA A 25 1.22 -6.20 1.08
N TYR A 26 2.24 -6.89 1.59
CA TYR A 26 2.32 -7.28 3.01
C TYR A 26 2.18 -6.08 3.94
N LYS A 27 3.02 -5.04 3.76
CA LYS A 27 2.96 -3.84 4.61
C LYS A 27 1.58 -3.16 4.60
N ASN A 28 0.96 -3.03 3.42
CA ASN A 28 -0.35 -2.41 3.31
C ASN A 28 -1.45 -3.27 3.96
N VAL A 29 -1.43 -4.59 3.73
CA VAL A 29 -2.40 -5.53 4.31
C VAL A 29 -2.29 -5.53 5.83
N THR A 30 -1.08 -5.63 6.38
CA THR A 30 -0.87 -5.64 7.84
C THR A 30 -1.32 -4.34 8.48
N LYS A 31 -1.03 -3.18 7.85
CA LYS A 31 -1.53 -1.89 8.36
C LYS A 31 -3.06 -1.89 8.37
N ILE A 32 -3.69 -2.22 7.24
CA ILE A 32 -5.16 -2.25 7.13
C ILE A 32 -5.79 -3.22 8.15
N GLN A 33 -5.21 -4.40 8.33
CA GLN A 33 -5.70 -5.38 9.31
C GLN A 33 -5.56 -4.87 10.74
N ASN A 34 -4.44 -4.24 11.09
CA ASN A 34 -4.25 -3.69 12.44
C ASN A 34 -5.32 -2.63 12.78
N TYR A 35 -5.60 -1.71 11.85
CA TYR A 35 -6.66 -0.72 12.03
C TYR A 35 -8.06 -1.35 12.04
N LYS A 36 -8.27 -2.49 11.36
CA LYS A 36 -9.56 -3.18 11.34
C LYS A 36 -9.82 -4.00 12.61
N GLU A 37 -8.79 -4.60 13.18
CA GLU A 37 -8.90 -5.49 14.35
C GLU A 37 -8.76 -4.72 15.67
N ASN A 38 -7.82 -3.78 15.72
CA ASN A 38 -7.46 -3.05 16.95
C ASN A 38 -7.86 -1.56 16.91
N GLY A 39 -8.34 -1.08 15.77
CA GLY A 39 -8.79 0.30 15.64
C GLY A 39 -10.14 0.52 16.33
N LYS A 40 -10.26 1.67 16.99
CA LYS A 40 -11.52 2.19 17.52
C LYS A 40 -12.02 3.30 16.62
N GLU A 41 -13.32 3.29 16.32
CA GLU A 41 -13.98 4.36 15.58
C GLU A 41 -14.18 5.55 16.51
N ILE A 42 -13.69 6.72 16.10
CA ILE A 42 -13.77 7.96 16.87
C ILE A 42 -14.20 9.09 15.95
N GLU A 43 -15.09 9.95 16.44
CA GLU A 43 -15.45 11.20 15.78
C GLU A 43 -14.31 12.20 15.91
N CYS A 44 -13.82 12.67 14.76
CA CYS A 44 -12.68 13.55 14.64
C CYS A 44 -13.10 14.86 13.95
N THR A 45 -12.54 15.98 14.38
CA THR A 45 -12.75 17.29 13.76
C THR A 45 -11.44 17.76 13.14
N VAL A 46 -11.47 18.13 11.86
CA VAL A 46 -10.27 18.64 11.16
C VAL A 46 -9.88 20.00 11.71
N VAL A 47 -8.66 20.11 12.25
CA VAL A 47 -8.12 21.36 12.81
C VAL A 47 -7.22 22.09 11.83
N SER A 48 -6.51 21.36 10.97
CA SER A 48 -5.56 21.94 10.02
C SER A 48 -5.55 21.18 8.70
N VAL A 49 -5.48 21.92 7.59
CA VAL A 49 -5.30 21.37 6.25
C VAL A 49 -4.21 22.15 5.55
N ILE A 50 -3.05 21.53 5.36
CA ILE A 50 -1.92 22.09 4.63
C ILE A 50 -1.92 21.50 3.22
N GLN A 51 -2.11 22.35 2.20
CA GLN A 51 -1.97 21.92 0.81
C GLN A 51 -0.50 21.76 0.44
N GLY A 52 -0.09 20.52 0.18
CA GLY A 52 1.23 20.17 -0.31
C GLY A 52 1.36 20.26 -1.83
N ARG A 53 2.57 19.99 -2.33
CA ARG A 53 2.84 19.95 -3.78
C ARG A 53 2.10 18.79 -4.46
N LYS A 54 1.71 18.99 -5.72
CA LYS A 54 0.98 18.01 -6.56
C LYS A 54 -0.39 17.60 -6.02
N GLY A 55 -1.09 18.51 -5.34
CA GLY A 55 -2.47 18.28 -4.87
C GLY A 55 -2.58 17.33 -3.67
N LYS A 56 -1.46 17.00 -3.01
CA LYS A 56 -1.47 16.31 -1.72
C LYS A 56 -1.95 17.26 -0.62
N GLN A 57 -2.65 16.74 0.38
CA GLN A 57 -3.02 17.48 1.59
C GLN A 57 -2.40 16.77 2.79
N SER A 58 -1.76 17.54 3.68
CA SER A 58 -1.48 17.12 5.05
C SER A 58 -2.64 17.60 5.90
N VAL A 59 -3.21 16.72 6.70
CA VAL A 59 -4.44 16.99 7.44
C VAL A 59 -4.18 16.59 8.87
N GLU A 60 -4.48 17.49 9.80
CA GLU A 60 -4.48 17.19 11.23
C GLU A 60 -5.93 17.29 11.72
N ALA A 61 -6.34 16.33 12.54
CA ALA A 61 -7.64 16.34 13.19
C ALA A 61 -7.47 16.14 14.69
N ALA A 62 -8.41 16.73 15.43
CA ALA A 62 -8.49 16.56 16.87
C ALA A 62 -9.65 15.63 17.23
N TYR A 63 -9.44 14.81 18.26
CA TYR A 63 -10.45 13.93 18.82
C TYR A 63 -10.31 13.85 20.34
N TYR A 64 -11.36 13.40 21.02
CA TYR A 64 -11.33 13.16 22.46
C TYR A 64 -11.02 11.69 22.74
N ASP A 65 -10.04 11.43 23.60
CA ASP A 65 -9.77 10.09 24.10
C ASP A 65 -10.84 9.63 25.11
N GLU A 66 -10.75 8.37 25.53
CA GLU A 66 -11.67 7.80 26.55
C GLU A 66 -11.57 8.49 27.92
N ALA A 67 -10.49 9.24 28.17
CA ALA A 67 -10.28 10.02 29.38
C ALA A 67 -10.74 11.49 29.25
N GLY A 68 -11.26 11.89 28.08
CA GLY A 68 -11.73 13.24 27.79
C GLY A 68 -10.61 14.24 27.44
N ASN A 69 -9.39 13.76 27.16
CA ASN A 69 -8.30 14.60 26.69
C ASN A 69 -8.43 14.85 25.19
N LEU A 70 -8.16 16.08 24.77
CA LEU A 70 -8.10 16.43 23.36
C LEU A 70 -6.74 16.03 22.79
N ILE A 71 -6.74 15.12 21.82
CA ILE A 71 -5.55 14.67 21.10
C ILE A 71 -5.61 15.23 19.68
N THR A 72 -4.49 15.78 19.20
CA THR A 72 -4.33 16.18 17.79
C THR A 72 -3.46 15.14 17.10
N ALA A 73 -3.90 14.64 15.95
CA ALA A 73 -3.27 13.54 15.24
C ALA A 73 -3.24 13.78 13.73
N ASP A 74 -2.25 13.17 13.09
CA ASP A 74 -2.09 13.16 11.64
C ASP A 74 -3.15 12.27 11.01
N VAL A 75 -3.84 12.78 9.99
CA VAL A 75 -4.93 12.07 9.31
C VAL A 75 -4.42 11.50 7.99
N ILE A 76 -4.52 10.18 7.87
CA ILE A 76 -4.31 9.46 6.61
C ILE A 76 -5.66 9.23 5.94
N ARG A 77 -5.99 10.07 4.97
CA ARG A 77 -7.25 10.02 4.21
C ARG A 77 -7.01 10.21 2.72
N ASN A 78 -7.74 9.47 1.88
CA ASN A 78 -7.65 9.55 0.42
C ASN A 78 -8.63 10.57 -0.22
N GLN A 79 -9.39 11.28 0.60
CA GLN A 79 -10.38 12.26 0.18
C GLN A 79 -9.88 13.66 0.54
N LYS A 80 -10.25 14.64 -0.29
CA LYS A 80 -10.02 16.04 0.04
C LYS A 80 -10.92 16.43 1.21
N THR A 81 -10.40 17.29 2.05
CA THR A 81 -11.08 17.75 3.27
C THR A 81 -10.83 19.25 3.50
N TYR A 82 -11.59 19.83 4.42
CA TYR A 82 -11.54 21.23 4.82
C TYR A 82 -11.55 21.35 6.35
N VAL A 83 -11.02 22.46 6.85
CA VAL A 83 -10.97 22.75 8.29
C VAL A 83 -12.38 22.86 8.85
N GLY A 84 -12.63 22.19 9.98
CA GLY A 84 -13.94 22.10 10.62
C GLY A 84 -14.83 20.97 10.09
N GLU A 85 -14.37 20.14 9.16
CA GLU A 85 -15.08 18.92 8.77
C GLU A 85 -15.05 17.90 9.92
N GLU A 86 -16.21 17.34 10.24
CA GLU A 86 -16.35 16.20 11.15
C GLU A 86 -16.41 14.90 10.35
N PHE A 87 -15.65 13.91 10.78
CA PHE A 87 -15.63 12.59 10.15
C PHE A 87 -15.30 11.50 11.17
N ILE A 88 -15.66 10.27 10.83
CA ILE A 88 -15.30 9.09 11.64
C ILE A 88 -13.95 8.55 11.13
N GLY A 89 -12.97 8.51 12.03
CA GLY A 89 -11.65 7.93 11.79
C GLY A 89 -11.40 6.71 12.67
N MET A 90 -10.43 5.87 12.29
CA MET A 90 -9.98 4.77 13.14
C MET A 90 -8.64 5.12 13.79
N VAL A 91 -8.56 4.95 15.11
CA VAL A 91 -7.34 5.16 15.90
C VAL A 91 -6.97 3.86 16.59
N VAL A 92 -5.69 3.51 16.55
CA VAL A 92 -5.15 2.35 17.27
C VAL A 92 -4.53 2.85 18.58
N PRO A 93 -4.84 2.27 19.75
CA PRO A 93 -4.32 2.74 21.04
C PRO A 93 -2.78 2.77 21.13
N GLU A 94 -2.11 1.90 20.39
CA GLU A 94 -0.64 1.83 20.31
C GLU A 94 -0.03 3.03 19.57
N ASN A 95 -0.82 3.73 18.74
CA ASN A 95 -0.39 4.90 17.99
C ASN A 95 -1.52 5.94 17.91
N PRO A 96 -1.81 6.66 19.01
CA PRO A 96 -2.91 7.62 19.09
C PRO A 96 -2.68 8.89 18.26
N GLU A 97 -1.45 9.13 17.80
CA GLU A 97 -1.06 10.28 16.99
C GLU A 97 -1.39 10.10 15.50
N GLU A 98 -1.92 8.95 15.08
CA GLU A 98 -2.31 8.68 13.69
C GLU A 98 -3.79 8.26 13.59
N ILE A 99 -4.58 9.06 12.88
CA ILE A 99 -5.96 8.72 12.50
C ILE A 99 -5.94 8.15 11.09
N TYR A 100 -6.45 6.92 10.94
CA TYR A 100 -6.55 6.27 9.65
C TYR A 100 -8.00 6.24 9.16
N CYS A 101 -8.24 6.86 8.00
CA CYS A 101 -9.49 6.68 7.27
C CYS A 101 -9.31 5.56 6.26
N MET A 102 -9.92 4.40 6.53
CA MET A 102 -9.78 3.26 5.65
C MET A 102 -10.32 3.57 4.25
N PRO A 103 -9.53 3.31 3.19
CA PRO A 103 -9.96 3.56 1.83
C PRO A 103 -11.17 2.70 1.48
N SER A 104 -12.03 3.20 0.59
CA SER A 104 -13.22 2.48 0.15
C SER A 104 -12.87 1.09 -0.40
N GLU A 105 -13.79 0.13 -0.26
CA GLU A 105 -13.58 -1.24 -0.77
C GLU A 105 -13.22 -1.25 -2.25
N SER A 106 -13.83 -0.37 -3.06
CA SER A 106 -13.52 -0.23 -4.48
C SER A 106 -12.07 0.18 -4.71
N THR A 107 -11.55 1.14 -3.92
CA THR A 107 -10.15 1.56 -4.01
C THR A 107 -9.21 0.42 -3.63
N GLN A 108 -9.52 -0.31 -2.56
CA GLN A 108 -8.74 -1.48 -2.15
C GLN A 108 -8.73 -2.55 -3.24
N LYS A 109 -9.90 -2.89 -3.81
CA LYS A 109 -10.02 -3.86 -4.91
C LYS A 109 -9.18 -3.46 -6.13
N ILE A 110 -9.17 -2.18 -6.50
CA ILE A 110 -8.33 -1.68 -7.60
C ILE A 110 -6.85 -1.90 -7.28
N VAL A 111 -6.41 -1.53 -6.08
CA VAL A 111 -5.00 -1.70 -5.66
C VAL A 111 -4.59 -3.18 -5.66
N TYR A 112 -5.44 -4.07 -5.13
CA TYR A 112 -5.19 -5.52 -5.17
C TYR A 112 -5.15 -6.06 -6.60
N CYS A 113 -6.03 -5.59 -7.49
CA CYS A 113 -6.02 -5.96 -8.90
C CYS A 113 -4.70 -5.57 -9.59
N VAL A 114 -4.22 -4.35 -9.34
CA VAL A 114 -2.94 -3.88 -9.87
C VAL A 114 -1.78 -4.73 -9.36
N PHE A 115 -1.73 -5.03 -8.06
CA PHE A 115 -0.72 -5.95 -7.50
C PHE A 115 -0.79 -7.35 -8.11
N GLY A 116 -2.00 -7.87 -8.35
CA GLY A 116 -2.21 -9.15 -9.04
C GLY A 116 -1.63 -9.17 -10.45
N ILE A 117 -1.84 -8.10 -11.23
CA ILE A 117 -1.28 -7.97 -12.58
C ILE A 117 0.25 -7.94 -12.55
N PHE A 118 0.85 -7.16 -11.64
CA PHE A 118 2.30 -7.13 -11.50
C PHE A 118 2.87 -8.49 -11.07
N GLY A 119 2.19 -9.21 -10.17
CA GLY A 119 2.57 -10.57 -9.80
C GLY A 119 2.54 -11.52 -11.00
N LEU A 120 1.47 -11.47 -11.81
CA LEU A 120 1.34 -12.26 -13.04
C LEU A 120 2.47 -11.96 -14.04
N ILE A 121 2.81 -10.69 -14.25
CA ILE A 121 3.92 -10.30 -15.13
C ILE A 121 5.25 -10.90 -14.61
N GLY A 122 5.48 -10.86 -13.29
CA GLY A 122 6.66 -11.47 -12.67
C GLY A 122 6.76 -12.97 -12.95
N VAL A 123 5.64 -13.70 -12.81
CA VAL A 123 5.56 -15.13 -13.12
C VAL A 123 5.83 -15.39 -14.60
N ILE A 124 5.23 -14.62 -15.51
CA ILE A 124 5.44 -14.76 -16.95
C ILE A 124 6.92 -14.56 -17.31
N LEU A 125 7.58 -13.54 -16.74
CA LEU A 125 9.00 -13.29 -16.98
C LEU A 125 9.89 -14.45 -16.53
N ILE A 126 9.58 -15.06 -15.38
CA ILE A 126 10.29 -16.25 -14.90
C ILE A 126 10.10 -17.41 -15.87
N ILE A 127 8.85 -17.70 -16.30
CA ILE A 127 8.56 -18.77 -17.25
C ILE A 127 9.29 -18.55 -18.58
N CYS A 128 9.22 -17.35 -19.16
CA CYS A 128 9.92 -17.00 -20.39
C CYS A 128 11.44 -17.17 -20.25
N GLY A 129 12.01 -16.78 -19.10
CA GLY A 129 13.42 -16.98 -18.79
C GLY A 129 13.81 -18.46 -18.70
N VAL A 130 13.02 -19.30 -18.01
CA VAL A 130 13.25 -20.75 -17.92
C VAL A 130 13.14 -21.41 -19.29
N VAL A 131 12.08 -21.13 -20.06
CA VAL A 131 11.90 -21.68 -21.41
C VAL A 131 13.07 -21.31 -22.33
N SER A 132 13.52 -20.06 -22.25
CA SER A 132 14.68 -19.59 -23.03
C SER A 132 15.96 -20.32 -22.64
N ALA A 133 16.19 -20.57 -21.34
CA ALA A 133 17.34 -21.33 -20.86
C ALA A 133 17.31 -22.80 -21.32
N VAL A 134 16.14 -23.45 -21.26
CA VAL A 134 15.95 -24.85 -21.68
C VAL A 134 16.13 -25.00 -23.19
N LYS A 135 15.54 -24.11 -24.00
CA LYS A 135 15.69 -24.13 -25.46
C LYS A 135 17.15 -23.96 -25.87
N HIS A 136 17.90 -23.12 -25.17
CA HIS A 136 19.33 -22.95 -25.42
C HIS A 136 20.15 -24.20 -25.06
N ARG A 137 19.76 -24.95 -24.03
CA ARG A 137 20.44 -26.20 -23.63
C ARG A 137 20.27 -27.32 -24.66
N LYS A 138 19.09 -27.41 -25.30
CA LYS A 138 18.78 -28.40 -26.34
C LYS A 138 19.48 -28.15 -27.70
N VAL A 139 20.01 -26.95 -27.94
CA VAL A 139 20.69 -26.61 -29.22
C VAL A 139 22.19 -26.93 -29.18
N TYR A 140 22.75 -27.12 -27.98
CA TYR A 140 24.19 -27.41 -27.78
C TYR A 140 24.48 -28.87 -27.43
N TYR A 141 23.44 -29.72 -27.36
CA TYR A 141 23.51 -31.17 -27.24
C TYR A 141 22.95 -31.79 -28.52
#